data_AF-A0A7C4BFG3-F1
#
_entry.id   AF-A0A7C4BFG3-F1
#
_cell.length_a   1.000
_cell.length_b   1.000
_cell.length_c   1.000
_cell.angle_alpha   90.00
_cell.angle_beta   90.00
_cell.angle_gamma   90.00
#
_symmetry.space_group_name_H-M   'P 1'
#
loop_
_entity.id
_entity.type
_entity.pdbx_description
1 polymer ?
#
loop_
_entity_poly.entity_id
_entity_poly.type
_entity_poly.pdbx_seq_one_letter_code
_entity_poly.pdbx_strand_id
1 'polypeptide(L)' 'MAIIPLATADRLIRKAGAKRVSDEAAKALVEVLEEEALRIASEAVNLAAHAKRRTVREEDIRLASKRV' A
#
# COMPACT_ATOMS: atom_id res chain seq x y z
N MET A 1 -13.26 7.58 3.69
CA MET A 1 -13.56 6.15 3.38
C MET A 1 -12.22 5.49 3.16
N ALA A 2 -11.86 4.47 3.94
CA ALA A 2 -10.61 3.75 3.73
C ALA A 2 -10.67 2.97 2.41
N ILE A 3 -9.58 2.98 1.64
CA ILE A 3 -9.43 2.20 0.41
C ILE A 3 -9.21 0.72 0.78
N ILE A 4 -8.40 0.46 1.82
CA ILE A 4 -8.12 -0.89 2.34
C ILE A 4 -9.17 -1.24 3.41
N PRO A 5 -9.93 -2.34 3.26
CA PRO A 5 -10.88 -2.77 4.28
C PRO A 5 -10.20 -3.12 5.61
N LEU A 6 -10.80 -2.70 6.72
CA LEU A 6 -10.29 -2.96 8.08
C LEU A 6 -10.06 -4.45 8.36
N ALA A 7 -10.96 -5.31 7.87
CA ALA A 7 -10.85 -6.76 8.00
C ALA A 7 -9.61 -7.35 7.29
N THR A 8 -9.06 -6.67 6.28
CA THR A 8 -7.81 -7.10 5.63
C THR A 8 -6.61 -6.79 6.51
N ALA A 9 -6.58 -5.63 7.15
CA ALA A 9 -5.55 -5.29 8.12
C ALA A 9 -5.58 -6.22 9.35
N ASP A 10 -6.76 -6.50 9.92
CA ASP A 10 -6.91 -7.48 11.02
C ASP A 10 -6.32 -8.86 10.64
N ARG A 11 -6.69 -9.39 9.45
CA ARG A 11 -6.16 -10.66 8.95
C ARG A 11 -4.65 -10.63 8.76
N LEU A 12 -4.09 -9.53 8.28
CA LEU A 12 -2.64 -9.38 8.09
C LEU A 12 -1.92 -9.40 9.44
N ILE A 13 -2.43 -8.69 10.44
CA ILE A 13 -1.87 -8.65 11.80
C ILE A 13 -1.94 -10.04 12.45
N ARG A 14 -3.05 -10.77 12.31
CA ARG A 14 -3.17 -12.15 12.81
C ARG A 14 -2.23 -13.11 12.10
N LYS A 15 -2.06 -12.95 10.78
CA LYS A 15 -1.09 -13.74 10.00
C LYS A 15 0.35 -13.48 10.44
N ALA A 16 0.64 -12.29 10.96
CA ALA A 16 1.93 -11.97 11.59
C ALA A 16 2.10 -12.58 13.00
N GLY A 17 1.09 -13.27 13.53
CA GLY A 17 1.17 -14.02 14.80
C GLY A 17 0.34 -13.44 15.95
N ALA A 18 -0.40 -12.34 15.73
CA ALA A 18 -1.24 -11.78 16.78
C ALA A 18 -2.45 -12.68 17.10
N LYS A 19 -2.63 -13.01 18.39
CA LYS A 19 -3.80 -13.78 18.85
C LYS A 19 -5.07 -12.93 18.94
N ARG A 20 -4.94 -11.65 19.28
CA ARG A 20 -6.01 -10.65 19.38
C ARG A 20 -5.56 -9.36 18.72
N VAL A 21 -6.50 -8.65 18.11
CA VAL A 21 -6.28 -7.38 17.41
C VAL A 21 -7.46 -6.49 17.76
N SER A 22 -7.22 -5.23 18.11
CA SER A 22 -8.27 -4.23 18.30
C SER A 22 -8.62 -3.54 16.99
N ASP A 23 -9.80 -2.95 16.91
CA ASP A 23 -10.22 -2.19 15.74
C ASP A 23 -9.28 -1.00 15.50
N GLU A 24 -8.77 -0.36 16.55
CA GLU A 24 -7.81 0.74 16.46
C GLU A 24 -6.48 0.29 15.88
N ALA A 25 -5.98 -0.89 16.26
CA ALA A 25 -4.74 -1.43 15.70
C ALA A 25 -4.89 -1.75 14.21
N ALA A 26 -6.05 -2.29 13.80
CA ALA A 26 -6.34 -2.52 12.39
C ALA A 26 -6.47 -1.20 11.62
N LYS A 27 -7.08 -0.15 12.20
CA LYS A 27 -7.20 1.18 11.58
C LYS A 27 -5.83 1.82 11.38
N ALA A 28 -4.98 1.81 12.40
CA ALA A 28 -3.62 2.33 12.32
C ALA A 28 -2.81 1.65 11.21
N LEU A 29 -2.93 0.33 11.07
CA LEU A 29 -2.26 -0.38 9.97
C LEU A 29 -2.80 0.00 8.60
N VAL A 30 -4.12 0.20 8.46
CA VAL A 30 -4.72 0.70 7.21
C VAL A 30 -4.13 2.06 6.84
N GLU A 31 -4.07 2.99 7.79
CA GLU A 31 -3.52 4.34 7.57
C GLU A 31 -2.06 4.28 7.08
N VAL A 32 -1.20 3.52 7.75
CA VAL A 32 0.21 3.35 7.38
C VAL A 32 0.36 2.69 6.00
N LEU A 33 -0.42 1.65 5.70
CA LEU A 33 -0.36 0.96 4.41
C LEU A 33 -0.83 1.85 3.27
N GLU A 34 -1.88 2.65 3.47
CA GLU A 34 -2.39 3.56 2.45
C GLU A 34 -1.42 4.71 2.18
N GLU A 35 -0.79 5.26 3.21
CA GLU A 35 0.23 6.31 3.04
C GLU A 35 1.43 5.81 2.22
N GLU A 36 1.97 4.63 2.57
CA GLU A 36 3.07 4.01 1.81
C GLU A 36 2.64 3.65 0.38
N ALA A 37 1.46 3.05 0.21
CA ALA A 37 0.96 2.68 -1.10
C ALA A 37 0.75 3.92 -2.01
N LEU A 38 0.28 5.04 -1.46
CA LEU A 38 0.12 6.30 -2.20
C LEU A 38 1.45 6.89 -2.63
N ARG A 39 2.48 6.83 -1.77
CA ARG A 39 3.84 7.26 -2.12
C ARG A 39 4.39 6.44 -3.29
N ILE A 40 4.31 5.11 -3.19
CA ILE A 40 4.77 4.19 -4.26
C ILE A 40 3.96 4.39 -5.54
N ALA A 41 2.63 4.49 -5.45
CA ALA A 41 1.76 4.67 -6.61
C ALA A 41 2.05 5.99 -7.35
N SER A 42 2.29 7.07 -6.61
CA SER A 42 2.61 8.38 -7.18
C SER A 42 3.94 8.34 -7.95
N GLU A 43 4.98 7.74 -7.38
CA GLU A 43 6.26 7.57 -8.08
C GLU A 43 6.13 6.63 -9.30
N ALA A 44 5.34 5.56 -9.19
CA ALA A 44 5.09 4.66 -10.33
C ALA A 44 4.36 5.37 -11.49
N VAL A 45 3.44 6.29 -11.19
CA VAL A 45 2.80 7.15 -12.21
C VAL A 45 3.82 8.05 -12.89
N ASN A 46 4.73 8.66 -12.13
CA ASN A 46 5.81 9.49 -12.69
C ASN A 46 6.74 8.67 -13.60
N LEU A 47 7.13 7.47 -13.16
CA LEU A 47 7.95 6.54 -13.95
C LEU A 47 7.29 6.16 -15.27
N ALA A 48 6.00 5.80 -15.25
CA ALA A 48 5.25 5.49 -16.45
C ALA A 48 5.18 6.70 -17.40
N ALA A 49 4.95 7.90 -16.86
CA ALA A 49 4.91 9.14 -17.62
C ALA A 49 6.26 9.48 -18.28
N HIS A 50 7.39 9.30 -17.56
CA HIS A 50 8.73 9.47 -18.12
C HIS A 50 9.02 8.49 -19.25
N ALA A 51 8.48 7.27 -19.17
CA ALA A 51 8.53 6.28 -20.26
C ALA A 51 7.52 6.56 -21.39
N LYS A 52 6.84 7.72 -21.39
CA LYS A 52 5.78 8.12 -22.34
C LYS A 52 4.60 7.15 -22.39
N ARG A 53 4.35 6.40 -21.31
CA ARG A 53 3.23 5.48 -21.16
C ARG A 53 2.14 6.12 -20.30
N ARG A 54 0.87 5.81 -20.61
CA ARG A 54 -0.28 6.16 -19.74
C ARG A 54 -0.67 5.03 -18.79
N THR A 55 -0.26 3.80 -19.09
CA THR A 55 -0.51 2.62 -18.27
C THR A 55 0.67 2.38 -17.35
N VAL A 56 0.42 2.40 -16.04
CA VAL A 56 1.37 1.96 -15.01
C VAL A 56 1.49 0.44 -15.09
N ARG A 57 2.73 -0.05 -15.13
CA ARG A 57 3.06 -1.48 -15.20
C ARG A 57 3.68 -1.96 -13.89
N GLU A 58 3.77 -3.28 -13.74
CA GLU A 58 4.43 -3.93 -12.62
C GLU A 58 5.86 -3.42 -12.41
N GLU A 59 6.62 -3.24 -13.49
CA GLU A 59 7.99 -2.70 -13.46
C GLU A 59 8.08 -1.31 -12.82
N ASP A 60 7.09 -0.45 -13.05
CA ASP A 60 7.03 0.90 -12.47
C ASP A 60 6.79 0.81 -10.95
N ILE A 61 5.88 -0.07 -10.52
CA ILE A 61 5.58 -0.29 -9.09
C ILE A 61 6.80 -0.86 -8.36
N ARG A 62 7.46 -1.89 -8.93
CA ARG A 62 8.64 -2.50 -8.32
C ARG A 62 9.85 -1.57 -8.27
N LEU A 63 9.96 -0.65 -9.23
CA LEU A 63 11.02 0.35 -9.22
C LEU A 63 10.71 1.45 -8.22
N ALA A 64 9.46 1.95 -8.20
CA ALA A 64 9.00 2.93 -7.23
C ALA A 64 9.19 2.45 -5.79
N SER A 65 8.82 1.21 -5.47
CA SER A 65 8.96 0.64 -4.12
C SER A 65 10.40 0.51 -3.61
N LYS A 66 11.40 0.74 -4.46
CA LYS A 66 12.82 0.75 -4.09
C LYS A 66 13.39 2.17 -3.99
N ARG A 67 12.63 3.18 -4.41
CA ARG A 67 13.04 4.59 -4.50
C ARG A 67 12.44 5.45 -3.40
N VAL A 68 11.25 5.08 -2.91
CA VAL A 68 10.59 5.75 -1.79
C VAL A 68 10.85 5.05 -0.46
#